data_AF-A0A699TZC7-F1
#
_entry.id   AF-A0A699TZC7-F1
#
_cell.length_a   1.000
_cell.length_b   1.000
_cell.length_c   1.000
_cell.angle_alpha   90.00
_cell.angle_beta   90.00
_cell.angle_gamma   90.00
#
_symmetry.space_group_name_H-M   'P 1'
#
loop_
_entity.id
_entity.type
_entity.pdbx_description
1 polymer ?
#
loop_
_entity_poly.entity_id
_entity_poly.type
_entity_poly.pdbx_seq_one_letter_code
_entity_poly.pdbx_strand_id
1 'polypeptide(L)'
;CTVGPACCSCEDLWNLAMGGMNVARLNMCHNTKEWHRDVIRNIKKLNSEKGFCVSVMIDTEGSQIHVADHGAPSSVKAEVSFVFSFV
;
A
#
# COMPACT_ATOMS: atom_id res chain seq x y z
N CYS A 1 -8.30 -5.32 -3.58
CA CYS A 1 -8.11 -4.15 -2.70
C CYS A 1 -6.63 -3.85 -2.54
N THR A 2 -6.24 -2.58 -2.36
CA THR A 2 -4.87 -2.22 -1.95
C THR A 2 -4.76 -2.41 -0.44
N VAL A 3 -3.77 -3.18 0.01
CA VAL A 3 -3.53 -3.40 1.44
C VAL A 3 -2.49 -2.39 1.91
N GLY A 4 -2.80 -1.71 3.02
CA GLY A 4 -1.91 -0.75 3.68
C GLY A 4 -1.94 -0.94 5.19
N PRO A 5 -1.19 -0.10 5.95
CA PRO A 5 -1.11 -0.20 7.40
C PRO A 5 -2.46 -0.16 8.13
N ALA A 6 -3.45 0.51 7.53
CA ALA A 6 -4.81 0.62 8.08
C ALA A 6 -5.66 -0.67 7.96
N CYS A 7 -5.22 -1.67 7.20
CA CYS A 7 -6.03 -2.86 6.90
C CYS A 7 -5.20 -4.14 6.69
N CYS A 8 -4.06 -4.25 7.37
CA CYS A 8 -3.13 -5.36 7.21
C CYS A 8 -3.19 -6.42 8.33
N SER A 9 -4.04 -6.23 9.34
CA SER A 9 -4.24 -7.23 10.39
C SER A 9 -4.96 -8.47 9.85
N CYS A 10 -4.84 -9.60 10.53
CA CYS A 10 -5.56 -10.82 10.14
C CYS A 10 -7.08 -10.64 10.13
N GLU A 11 -7.61 -9.87 11.08
CA GLU A 11 -9.04 -9.58 11.19
C GLU A 11 -9.52 -8.68 10.04
N ASP A 12 -8.76 -7.63 9.71
CA ASP A 12 -9.09 -6.75 8.58
C ASP A 12 -9.06 -7.52 7.27
N LEU A 13 -8.03 -8.35 7.05
CA LEU A 13 -7.91 -9.17 5.84
C LEU A 13 -9.07 -10.17 5.72
N TRP A 14 -9.53 -10.72 6.85
CA TRP A 14 -10.72 -11.57 6.87
C TRP A 14 -11.98 -10.79 6.50
N ASN A 15 -12.20 -9.62 7.11
CA ASN A 15 -13.35 -8.76 6.80
C ASN A 15 -13.35 -8.32 5.34
N LEU A 16 -12.17 -7.99 4.78
CA LEU A 16 -12.02 -7.66 3.37
C LEU A 16 -12.33 -8.85 2.45
N ALA A 17 -11.86 -10.05 2.79
CA ALA A 17 -12.16 -11.26 2.01
C ALA A 17 -13.66 -11.61 2.07
N MET A 18 -14.27 -11.53 3.25
CA MET A 18 -15.72 -11.66 3.44
C MET A 18 -16.50 -10.61 2.62
N GLY A 19 -15.98 -9.40 2.54
CA GLY A 19 -16.52 -8.31 1.72
C GLY A 19 -16.28 -8.47 0.21
N GLY A 20 -15.67 -9.57 -0.25
CA GLY A 20 -15.48 -9.87 -1.66
C GLY A 20 -14.10 -9.54 -2.23
N MET A 21 -13.09 -9.30 -1.39
CA MET A 21 -11.71 -9.15 -1.87
C MET A 21 -11.17 -10.47 -2.44
N ASN A 22 -10.88 -10.52 -3.75
CA ASN A 22 -10.21 -11.67 -4.38
C ASN A 22 -8.71 -11.46 -4.62
N VAL A 23 -8.25 -10.20 -4.68
CA VAL A 23 -6.85 -9.84 -4.91
C VAL A 23 -6.41 -8.79 -3.90
N ALA A 24 -5.33 -9.09 -3.18
CA ALA A 24 -4.62 -8.16 -2.31
C ALA A 24 -3.45 -7.54 -3.07
N ARG A 25 -3.54 -6.25 -3.37
CA ARG A 25 -2.48 -5.47 -4.03
C ARG A 25 -1.54 -4.89 -2.96
N LEU A 26 -0.25 -5.21 -3.08
CA LEU A 26 0.83 -4.68 -2.27
C LEU A 26 1.65 -3.69 -3.11
N ASN A 27 1.53 -2.41 -2.78
CA ASN A 27 2.27 -1.35 -3.45
C ASN A 27 3.67 -1.23 -2.85
N MET A 28 4.70 -1.53 -3.64
CA MET A 28 6.10 -1.51 -3.22
C MET A 28 6.67 -0.09 -3.08
N CYS A 29 5.97 0.96 -3.54
CA CYS A 29 6.35 2.36 -3.30
C CYS A 29 6.34 2.76 -1.82
N HIS A 30 5.74 1.93 -0.98
CA HIS A 30 5.50 2.23 0.42
C HIS A 30 5.85 1.01 1.28
N ASN A 31 6.27 1.29 2.51
CA ASN A 31 6.63 0.31 3.53
C ASN A 31 7.88 -0.53 3.20
N THR A 32 8.29 -1.35 4.17
CA THR A 32 9.48 -2.20 4.06
C THR A 32 9.15 -3.56 3.47
N LYS A 33 10.17 -4.24 2.93
CA LYS A 33 10.04 -5.62 2.44
C LYS A 33 9.57 -6.59 3.52
N GLU A 34 9.99 -6.37 4.76
CA GLU A 34 9.59 -7.14 5.94
C GLU A 34 8.09 -7.00 6.20
N TRP A 35 7.57 -5.77 6.13
CA TRP A 35 6.13 -5.51 6.26
C TRP A 35 5.35 -6.26 5.18
N HIS A 36 5.75 -6.13 3.91
CA HIS A 36 5.11 -6.85 2.80
C HIS A 36 5.12 -8.36 3.01
N ARG A 37 6.23 -8.92 3.47
CA ARG A 37 6.36 -10.35 3.78
C ARG A 37 5.36 -10.80 4.85
N ASP A 38 5.16 -9.99 5.88
CA ASP A 38 4.24 -10.33 6.97
C ASP A 38 2.78 -10.24 6.51
N VAL A 39 2.44 -9.27 5.67
CA VAL A 39 1.11 -9.23 5.02
C VAL A 39 0.86 -10.45 4.14
N ILE A 40 1.84 -10.87 3.34
CA ILE A 40 1.75 -12.08 2.50
C ILE A 40 1.52 -13.32 3.37
N ARG A 41 2.20 -13.43 4.51
CA ARG A 41 2.00 -14.54 5.46
C ARG A 41 0.58 -14.55 6.01
N ASN A 42 0.04 -13.38 6.39
CA ASN A 42 -1.33 -13.27 6.88
C ASN A 42 -2.36 -13.66 5.82
N ILE A 43 -2.16 -13.26 4.56
CA ILE A 43 -3.04 -13.66 3.44
C ILE A 43 -2.99 -15.18 3.20
N LYS A 44 -1.78 -15.78 3.24
CA LYS A 44 -1.64 -17.24 3.12
C LYS A 44 -2.34 -17.97 4.26
N LYS A 45 -2.18 -17.48 5.50
CA LYS A 45 -2.86 -18.01 6.68
C LYS A 45 -4.39 -17.91 6.54
N LEU A 46 -4.89 -16.76 6.11
CA LEU A 46 -6.31 -16.53 5.84
C LEU A 46 -6.85 -17.56 4.83
N ASN A 47 -6.15 -17.76 3.71
CA ASN A 47 -6.54 -18.73 2.70
C ASN A 47 -6.57 -20.17 3.27
N SER A 48 -5.54 -20.57 4.03
CA SER A 48 -5.47 -21.92 4.61
C SER A 48 -6.50 -22.17 5.70
N GLU A 49 -6.79 -21.18 6.56
CA GLU A 49 -7.65 -21.37 7.74
C GLU A 49 -9.13 -21.16 7.44
N LYS A 50 -9.45 -20.30 6.47
CA LYS A 50 -10.83 -19.89 6.18
C LYS A 50 -11.32 -20.34 4.80
N GLY A 51 -10.47 -20.98 4.00
CA GLY A 51 -10.85 -21.52 2.69
C GLY A 51 -11.03 -20.46 1.59
N PHE A 52 -10.48 -19.26 1.78
CA PHE A 52 -10.45 -18.25 0.72
C PHE A 52 -9.35 -18.52 -0.31
N CYS A 53 -9.49 -17.93 -1.48
CA CYS A 53 -8.49 -17.93 -2.56
C CYS A 53 -8.05 -16.50 -2.90
N VAL A 54 -7.64 -15.73 -1.90
CA VAL A 54 -7.14 -14.37 -2.13
C VAL A 54 -5.75 -14.44 -2.76
N SER A 55 -5.62 -13.90 -3.97
CA SER A 55 -4.34 -13.80 -4.67
C SER A 55 -3.55 -12.58 -4.23
N VAL A 56 -2.22 -12.65 -4.25
CA VAL A 56 -1.34 -11.51 -3.97
C VAL A 56 -0.86 -10.90 -5.29
N MET A 57 -1.07 -9.60 -5.46
CA MET A 57 -0.52 -8.81 -6.56
C MET A 57 0.60 -7.91 -6.03
N ILE A 58 1.79 -8.05 -6.59
CA ILE A 58 2.93 -7.19 -6.29
C ILE A 58 2.96 -6.07 -7.33
N ASP A 59 2.80 -4.84 -6.85
CA ASP A 59 2.84 -3.63 -7.67
C ASP A 59 4.17 -2.92 -7.44
N THR A 60 5.01 -2.88 -8.48
CA THR A 60 6.38 -2.35 -8.42
C THR A 60 6.40 -0.85 -8.71
N GLU A 61 7.33 -0.11 -8.09
CA GLU A 61 7.42 1.37 -8.18
C GLU A 61 7.41 1.94 -9.60
N GLY A 62 8.10 1.30 -10.54
CA GLY A 62 8.35 1.89 -11.86
C GLY A 62 9.21 3.17 -11.77
N SER A 63 9.17 4.01 -12.80
CA SER A 63 9.84 5.31 -12.79
C SER A 63 8.94 6.38 -12.16
N GLN A 64 9.39 7.05 -11.11
CA GLN A 64 8.62 8.09 -10.40
C GLN A 64 9.44 9.37 -10.22
N ILE A 65 8.74 10.52 -10.29
CA ILE A 65 9.28 11.82 -9.91
C ILE A 65 8.69 12.17 -8.55
N HIS A 66 9.54 12.32 -7.54
CA HIS A 66 9.13 12.73 -6.20
C HIS A 66 9.53 14.18 -5.93
N VAL A 67 8.67 14.91 -5.22
CA VAL A 67 9.01 16.21 -4.66
C VAL A 67 9.83 15.97 -3.40
N ALA A 68 10.99 16.61 -3.28
CA ALA A 68 11.83 16.53 -2.09
C ALA A 68 11.11 17.11 -0.87
N ASP A 69 11.50 16.67 0.33
CA ASP A 69 10.97 17.24 1.56
C ASP A 69 11.34 18.73 1.65
N HIS A 70 10.33 19.58 1.80
CA HIS A 70 10.46 21.03 1.92
C HIS A 70 10.21 21.52 3.36
N GLY A 71 10.18 20.62 4.34
CA GLY A 71 9.98 20.95 5.75
C GLY A 71 8.51 20.88 6.17
N ALA A 72 8.10 21.78 7.07
CA ALA A 72 6.78 21.71 7.70
C ALA A 72 5.64 21.66 6.66
N PRO A 73 4.57 20.87 6.92
CA PRO A 73 3.44 20.77 6.00
C PRO A 73 2.82 22.16 5.85
N SER A 74 3.07 22.77 4.69
CA SER A 74 2.54 24.08 4.34
C SER A 74 1.44 23.87 3.30
N SER A 75 0.25 24.40 3.58
CA SER A 75 -0.78 24.52 2.55
C SER A 75 -0.40 25.69 1.66
N VAL A 76 0.00 25.41 0.42
CA VAL A 76 0.34 26.48 -0.52
C VAL A 76 -0.89 26.83 -1.35
N LYS A 77 -1.36 28.08 -1.24
CA LYS A 77 -2.39 28.61 -2.15
C LYS A 77 -1.81 28.77 -3.55
N ALA A 78 -2.55 28.32 -4.55
CA ALA A 78 -2.23 28.47 -5.97
C ALA A 78 -2.41 29.94 -6.43
N GLU A 79 -1.57 30.84 -5.94
CA GLU A 79 -1.49 32.23 -6.40
C GLU A 79 -0.03 32.67 -6.65
N VAL A 80 0.95 31.82 -6.34
CA VAL A 80 2.39 32.13 -6.41
C VAL A 80 3.04 31.31 -7.51
N SER A 81 3.87 31.95 -8.34
CA SER A 81 4.69 31.28 -9.36
C SER A 81 5.59 30.21 -8.71
N PHE A 82 5.50 28.95 -9.17
CA PHE A 82 6.36 27.86 -8.71
C PHE A 82 7.47 27.57 -9.70
N VAL A 83 8.70 27.41 -9.20
CA VAL A 83 9.85 26.96 -9.99
C VAL A 83 10.26 25.59 -9.47
N PHE A 84 10.23 24.59 -10.35
CA PHE A 84 10.73 23.24 -10.06
C PHE A 84 12.15 23.11 -10.60
N SER A 85 13.12 22.96 -9.70
CA SER A 85 14.51 22.67 -10.06
C SER A 85 14.74 21.17 -10.01
N PHE A 86 15.24 20.62 -11.12
CA PHE A 86 15.69 19.23 -11.19
C PHE A 86 17.19 19.22 -10.89
N VAL A 87 17.59 18.48 -9.86
CA VAL A 87 19.00 18.31 -9.45
C VAL A 87 19.47 16.92 -9.84
#